data_AF-A0AB36TLF2-F1
#
_entry.id   AF-A0AB36TLF2-F1
#
_cell.length_a   1.000
_cell.length_b   1.000
_cell.length_c   1.000
_cell.angle_alpha   90.00
_cell.angle_beta   90.00
_cell.angle_gamma   90.00
#
_symmetry.space_group_name_H-M   'P 1'
#
loop_
_entity.id
_entity.type
_entity.pdbx_description
1 polymer ?
#
loop_
_entity_poly.entity_id
_entity_poly.type
_entity_poly.pdbx_seq_one_letter_code
_entity_poly.pdbx_strand_id
1 'polypeptide(L)'
;MNGTPEGYIQRLVEISKKKMDCLKSILSLTRAQTEAISEEGMDGLQSLIDQKQSKIDEINGLDEEFNACFTALKQKLGVKSLDEAGTLGIKGVKELQSLVSKIMGLLKEISEVERSNKEKANSLLSFLGAKIREIREGRKVSSAYSPAASLSPPSYFIDQKK
;
A
#
# COMPACT_ATOMS: atom_id res chain seq x y z
N MET A 1 22.02 19.20 24.11
CA MET A 1 21.13 19.71 25.17
C MET A 1 19.93 18.76 25.41
N ASN A 2 20.15 17.44 25.57
CA ASN A 2 19.05 16.44 25.60
C ASN A 2 19.04 15.61 26.92
N GLY A 3 19.41 16.21 28.05
CA GLY A 3 19.52 15.50 29.32
C GLY A 3 18.27 15.52 30.19
N THR A 4 17.28 16.38 29.89
CA THR A 4 16.10 16.58 30.74
C THR A 4 14.89 15.81 30.19
N PRO A 5 13.97 15.33 31.06
CA PRO A 5 12.73 14.67 30.64
C PRO A 5 11.92 15.49 29.62
N GLU A 6 11.87 16.81 29.77
CA GLU A 6 11.17 17.72 28.86
C GLU A 6 11.83 17.74 27.47
N GLY A 7 13.17 17.67 27.40
CA GLY A 7 13.90 17.62 26.14
C GLY A 7 13.63 16.32 25.35
N TYR A 8 13.52 15.18 26.06
CA TYR A 8 13.10 13.93 25.44
C TYR A 8 11.65 14.00 24.95
N ILE A 9 10.74 14.56 25.74
CA ILE A 9 9.34 14.73 25.33
C ILE A 9 9.23 15.63 24.10
N GLN A 10 9.97 16.74 24.06
CA GLN A 10 10.01 17.61 22.89
C GLN A 10 10.50 16.87 21.65
N ARG A 11 11.58 16.07 21.77
CA ARG A 11 12.07 15.26 20.65
C ARG A 11 11.05 14.23 20.18
N LEU A 12 10.36 13.56 21.10
CA LEU A 12 9.28 12.62 20.76
C LEU A 12 8.13 13.32 20.03
N VAL A 13 7.75 14.52 20.46
CA VAL A 13 6.74 15.35 19.79
C VAL A 13 7.16 15.71 18.37
N GLU A 14 8.41 16.15 18.17
CA GLU A 14 8.95 16.46 16.85
C GLU A 14 8.93 15.24 15.91
N ILE A 15 9.36 14.08 16.41
CA ILE A 15 9.33 12.83 15.65
C ILE A 15 7.89 12.44 15.30
N SER A 16 6.96 12.51 16.26
CA SER A 16 5.55 12.23 16.02
C SER A 16 4.91 13.17 14.99
N LYS A 17 5.29 14.46 14.98
CA LYS A 17 4.81 15.40 13.95
C LYS A 17 5.27 15.00 12.55
N LYS A 18 6.55 14.63 12.40
CA LYS A 18 7.08 14.14 11.11
C LYS A 18 6.37 12.87 10.63
N LYS A 19 6.14 11.90 11.52
CA LYS A 19 5.37 10.69 11.20
C LYS A 19 3.96 11.02 10.74
N MET A 20 3.29 11.94 11.43
CA MET A 20 1.95 12.39 11.07
C MET A 20 1.91 13.00 9.67
N ASP A 21 2.92 13.79 9.29
CA ASP A 21 2.98 14.37 7.95
C ASP A 21 3.24 13.31 6.86
N CYS A 22 4.11 12.33 7.13
CA CYS A 22 4.28 11.17 6.25
C CYS A 22 2.98 10.38 6.07
N LEU A 23 2.23 10.15 7.15
CA LEU A 23 0.95 9.44 7.10
C LEU A 23 -0.12 10.20 6.31
N LYS A 24 -0.17 11.54 6.41
CA LYS A 24 -1.05 12.35 5.57
C LYS A 24 -0.68 12.24 4.09
N SER A 25 0.61 12.23 3.76
CA SER A 25 1.06 11.98 2.38
C SER A 25 0.65 10.60 1.90
N ILE A 26 0.82 9.55 2.73
CA ILE A 26 0.37 8.18 2.40
C ILE A 26 -1.14 8.17 2.16
N LEU A 27 -1.95 8.78 3.03
CA LEU A 27 -3.40 8.86 2.83
C LEU A 27 -3.78 9.52 1.50
N SER A 28 -3.10 10.62 1.14
CA SER A 28 -3.32 11.29 -0.15
C SER A 28 -2.97 10.38 -1.33
N LEU A 29 -1.83 9.68 -1.26
CA LEU A 29 -1.39 8.74 -2.30
C LEU A 29 -2.32 7.53 -2.41
N THR A 30 -2.79 6.99 -1.29
CA THR A 30 -3.76 5.90 -1.24
C THR A 30 -5.10 6.32 -1.87
N ARG A 31 -5.55 7.56 -1.67
CA ARG A 31 -6.75 8.07 -2.35
C ARG A 31 -6.52 8.28 -3.85
N ALA A 32 -5.37 8.80 -4.26
CA ALA A 32 -5.03 8.92 -5.68
C ALA A 32 -4.94 7.54 -6.36
N GLN A 33 -4.45 6.52 -5.64
CA GLN A 33 -4.45 5.14 -6.11
C GLN A 33 -5.85 4.62 -6.41
N THR A 34 -6.86 5.03 -5.63
CA THR A 34 -8.26 4.65 -5.86
C THR A 34 -8.74 5.04 -7.26
N GLU A 35 -8.30 6.19 -7.77
CA GLU A 35 -8.64 6.69 -9.10
C GLU A 35 -7.80 5.99 -10.20
N ALA A 36 -6.54 5.70 -9.91
CA ALA A 36 -5.62 5.03 -10.83
C ALA A 36 -5.92 3.54 -11.07
N ILE A 37 -6.68 2.87 -10.20
CA ILE A 37 -7.10 1.47 -10.38
C ILE A 37 -8.21 1.39 -11.44
N SER A 38 -7.80 1.44 -12.71
CA SER A 38 -8.63 1.33 -13.91
C SER A 38 -7.84 0.72 -15.07
N GLU A 39 -8.50 0.39 -16.20
CA GLU A 39 -7.82 -0.17 -17.38
C GLU A 39 -6.76 0.80 -17.96
N GLU A 40 -7.02 2.11 -17.88
CA GLU A 40 -6.18 3.17 -18.46
C GLU A 40 -5.14 3.74 -17.49
N GLY A 41 -5.32 3.55 -16.18
CA GLY A 41 -4.50 4.16 -15.13
C GLY A 41 -3.26 3.37 -14.69
N MET A 42 -2.96 2.24 -15.34
CA MET A 42 -1.92 1.30 -14.89
C MET A 42 -0.51 1.88 -14.89
N ASP A 43 -0.18 2.77 -15.83
CA ASP A 43 1.15 3.41 -15.90
C ASP A 43 1.44 4.32 -14.70
N GLY A 44 0.42 4.98 -14.14
CA GLY A 44 0.55 5.84 -12.96
C GLY A 44 0.53 5.07 -11.63
N LEU A 45 0.02 3.83 -11.65
CA LEU A 45 -0.20 3.03 -10.44
C LEU A 45 1.13 2.65 -9.75
N GLN A 46 2.15 2.27 -10.54
CA GLN A 46 3.46 1.90 -10.00
C GLN A 46 4.14 3.10 -9.29
N SER A 47 4.09 4.29 -9.90
CA SER A 47 4.67 5.50 -9.30
C SER A 47 4.02 5.84 -7.95
N LEU A 48 2.70 5.66 -7.82
CA LEU A 48 2.00 5.88 -6.55
C LEU A 48 2.43 4.87 -5.48
N ILE A 49 2.66 3.61 -5.85
CA ILE A 49 3.16 2.57 -4.94
C ILE A 49 4.57 2.91 -4.47
N ASP A 50 5.47 3.30 -5.37
CA ASP A 50 6.85 3.63 -5.04
C ASP A 50 6.93 4.85 -4.11
N GLN A 51 6.12 5.88 -4.35
CA GLN A 51 6.03 7.05 -3.48
C GLN A 51 5.51 6.69 -2.07
N LYS A 52 4.53 5.78 -1.96
CA LYS A 52 4.08 5.28 -0.66
C LYS A 52 5.20 4.51 0.06
N GLN A 53 5.94 3.66 -0.65
CA GLN A 53 7.05 2.90 -0.06
C GLN A 53 8.11 3.84 0.50
N SER A 54 8.49 4.89 -0.23
CA SER A 54 9.44 5.88 0.26
C SER A 54 8.99 6.55 1.56
N LYS A 55 7.69 6.83 1.71
CA LYS A 55 7.12 7.38 2.96
C LYS A 55 7.07 6.36 4.10
N ILE A 56 6.87 5.09 3.81
CA ILE A 56 6.96 4.01 4.80
C ILE A 56 8.40 3.88 5.31
N ASP A 57 9.39 3.95 4.41
CA ASP A 57 10.80 3.88 4.78
C ASP A 57 11.22 5.07 5.67
N GLU A 58 10.71 6.28 5.36
CA GLU A 58 10.88 7.47 6.21
C GLU A 58 10.28 7.25 7.62
N ILE A 59 9.08 6.67 7.70
CA ILE A 59 8.42 6.35 8.98
C ILE A 59 9.24 5.32 9.78
N ASN A 60 9.79 4.29 9.13
CA ASN A 60 10.60 3.27 9.81
C ASN A 60 11.80 3.88 10.53
N GLY A 61 12.54 4.78 9.86
CA GLY A 61 13.65 5.50 10.50
C GLY A 61 13.19 6.36 11.67
N LEU A 62 12.05 7.05 11.53
CA LEU A 62 11.45 7.83 12.61
C LEU A 62 10.95 6.95 13.78
N ASP A 63 10.51 5.71 13.53
CA ASP A 63 10.13 4.73 14.55
C ASP A 63 11.33 4.25 15.36
N GLU A 64 12.46 3.98 14.72
CA GLU A 64 13.71 3.66 15.41
C GLU A 64 14.16 4.81 16.33
N GLU A 65 14.20 6.04 15.81
CA GLU A 65 14.54 7.23 16.60
C GLU A 65 13.58 7.44 17.77
N PHE A 66 12.28 7.26 17.53
CA PHE A 66 11.26 7.39 18.57
C PHE A 66 11.47 6.37 19.68
N ASN A 67 11.70 5.10 19.32
CA ASN A 67 11.88 4.01 20.27
C ASN A 67 13.14 4.19 21.12
N ALA A 68 14.25 4.63 20.51
CA ALA A 68 15.46 4.96 21.23
C ALA A 68 15.24 6.10 22.23
N CYS A 69 14.61 7.19 21.77
CA CYS A 69 14.31 8.37 22.60
C CYS A 69 13.34 8.04 23.75
N PHE A 70 12.29 7.25 23.48
CA PHE A 70 11.30 6.86 24.47
C PHE A 70 11.86 5.89 25.50
N THR A 71 12.76 4.99 25.08
CA THR A 71 13.45 4.08 26.00
C THR A 71 14.36 4.85 26.97
N ALA A 72 15.12 5.83 26.47
CA ALA A 72 15.95 6.69 27.32
C ALA A 72 15.10 7.52 28.32
N LEU A 73 13.95 8.03 27.87
CA LEU A 73 13.01 8.73 28.74
C LEU A 73 12.47 7.83 29.87
N LYS A 74 12.03 6.61 29.53
CA LYS A 74 11.55 5.62 30.50
C LYS A 74 12.60 5.29 31.56
N GLN A 75 13.85 5.06 31.14
CA GLN A 75 14.95 4.78 32.07
C GLN A 75 15.21 5.95 33.03
N LYS A 76 15.11 7.19 32.56
CA LYS A 76 15.29 8.38 33.40
C LYS A 76 14.16 8.62 34.39
N LEU A 77 12.91 8.34 33.99
CA LEU A 77 11.74 8.60 34.81
C LEU A 77 11.32 7.41 35.68
N GLY A 78 11.88 6.22 35.45
CA GLY A 78 11.45 4.99 36.13
C GLY A 78 10.04 4.54 35.76
N VAL A 79 9.49 5.04 34.65
CA VAL A 79 8.14 4.74 34.17
C VAL A 79 8.15 3.66 33.10
N LYS A 80 7.09 2.87 33.04
CA LYS A 80 6.92 1.79 32.05
C LYS A 80 6.14 2.25 30.82
N SER A 81 5.28 3.25 30.97
CA SER A 81 4.36 3.71 29.92
C SER A 81 4.27 5.23 29.80
N LEU A 82 3.70 5.70 28.69
CA LEU A 82 3.43 7.12 28.45
C LEU A 82 2.35 7.67 29.39
N ASP A 83 1.40 6.82 29.80
CA ASP A 83 0.33 7.18 30.73
C ASP A 83 0.86 7.44 32.14
N GLU A 84 1.81 6.62 32.60
CA GLU A 84 2.53 6.87 33.85
C GLU A 84 3.35 8.17 33.78
N ALA A 85 3.95 8.50 32.63
CA ALA A 85 4.64 9.78 32.47
C ALA A 85 3.69 10.98 32.51
N GLY A 86 2.41 10.79 32.14
CA GLY A 86 1.38 11.83 32.17
C GLY A 86 0.94 12.24 33.57
N THR A 87 1.03 11.34 34.55
CA THR A 87 0.71 11.64 35.96
C THR A 87 1.80 12.42 36.66
N LEU A 88 3.03 12.39 36.13
CA LEU A 88 4.20 13.11 36.66
C LEU A 88 4.21 14.62 36.33
N GLY A 89 3.22 15.12 35.58
CA GLY A 89 3.08 16.55 35.30
C GLY A 89 4.13 17.13 34.35
N ILE A 90 4.85 16.27 33.60
CA ILE A 90 5.89 16.71 32.67
C ILE A 90 5.26 17.48 31.51
N LYS A 91 5.82 18.65 31.22
CA LYS A 91 5.34 19.51 30.14
C LYS A 91 5.48 18.80 28.79
N GLY A 92 4.41 18.82 27.98
CA GLY A 92 4.39 18.25 26.63
C GLY A 92 3.89 16.81 26.53
N VAL A 93 3.72 16.06 27.63
CA VAL A 93 3.20 14.69 27.57
C VAL A 93 1.78 14.62 26.97
N LYS A 94 0.90 15.56 27.34
CA LYS A 94 -0.46 15.65 26.77
C LYS A 94 -0.45 15.92 25.26
N GLU A 95 0.48 16.74 24.79
CA GLU A 95 0.65 17.00 23.35
C GLU A 95 1.08 15.73 22.63
N LEU A 96 2.06 15.01 23.18
CA LEU A 96 2.53 13.74 22.65
C LEU A 96 1.42 12.68 22.61
N GLN A 97 0.66 12.52 23.69
CA GLN A 97 -0.51 11.63 23.74
C GLN A 97 -1.53 11.98 22.64
N SER A 98 -1.86 13.27 22.50
CA SER A 98 -2.79 13.73 21.45
C SER A 98 -2.28 13.42 20.04
N LEU A 99 -0.98 13.62 19.79
CA LEU A 99 -0.35 13.28 18.50
C LEU A 99 -0.41 11.78 18.22
N VAL A 100 -0.11 10.94 19.21
CA VAL A 100 -0.21 9.48 19.07
C VAL A 100 -1.65 9.06 18.76
N SER A 101 -2.65 9.63 19.44
CA SER A 101 -4.06 9.35 19.12
C SER A 101 -4.42 9.76 17.69
N LYS A 102 -3.95 10.91 17.20
CA LYS A 102 -4.17 11.36 15.82
C LYS A 102 -3.51 10.43 14.80
N ILE A 103 -2.29 9.98 15.08
CA ILE A 103 -1.58 8.99 14.26
C ILE A 103 -2.38 7.69 14.15
N MET A 104 -2.90 7.18 15.28
CA MET A 104 -3.74 5.98 15.29
C MET A 104 -5.02 6.16 14.46
N GLY A 105 -5.64 7.35 14.53
CA GLY A 105 -6.78 7.70 13.68
C GLY A 105 -6.44 7.67 12.19
N LEU A 106 -5.34 8.29 11.79
CA LEU A 106 -4.87 8.28 10.39
C LEU A 106 -4.55 6.87 9.90
N LEU A 107 -3.91 6.04 10.72
CA LEU A 107 -3.61 4.64 10.37
C LEU A 107 -4.89 3.84 10.10
N LYS A 108 -5.93 4.05 10.93
CA LYS A 108 -7.23 3.40 10.72
C LYS A 108 -7.85 3.82 9.39
N GLU A 109 -7.85 5.13 9.11
CA GLU A 109 -8.40 5.67 7.86
C GLU A 109 -7.64 5.13 6.63
N ILE A 110 -6.30 5.15 6.66
CA ILE A 110 -5.47 4.59 5.59
C ILE A 110 -5.80 3.12 5.36
N SER A 111 -5.94 2.33 6.43
CA SER A 111 -6.28 0.90 6.35
C SER A 111 -7.64 0.65 5.69
N GLU A 112 -8.64 1.48 5.99
CA GLU A 112 -9.97 1.40 5.38
C GLU A 112 -9.91 1.69 3.87
N VAL A 113 -9.19 2.73 3.45
CA VAL A 113 -9.05 3.06 2.03
C VAL A 113 -8.20 2.03 1.28
N GLU A 114 -7.10 1.54 1.86
CA GLU A 114 -6.28 0.46 1.28
C GLU A 114 -7.09 -0.82 1.06
N ARG A 115 -7.99 -1.16 2.00
CA ARG A 115 -8.90 -2.31 1.84
C ARG A 115 -9.80 -2.12 0.62
N SER A 116 -10.39 -0.94 0.47
CA SER A 116 -11.23 -0.62 -0.69
C SER A 116 -10.44 -0.68 -2.01
N ASN A 117 -9.21 -0.14 -2.02
CA ASN A 117 -8.33 -0.20 -3.19
C ASN A 117 -8.00 -1.64 -3.58
N LYS A 118 -7.67 -2.49 -2.59
CA LYS A 118 -7.41 -3.91 -2.83
C LYS A 118 -8.61 -4.63 -3.44
N GLU A 119 -9.80 -4.36 -2.92
CA GLU A 119 -11.05 -4.93 -3.46
C GLU A 119 -11.26 -4.49 -4.93
N LYS A 120 -11.11 -3.19 -5.23
CA LYS A 120 -11.21 -2.67 -6.61
C LYS A 120 -10.19 -3.30 -7.55
N ALA A 121 -8.93 -3.42 -7.12
CA ALA A 121 -7.87 -4.01 -7.94
C ALA A 121 -8.17 -5.48 -8.27
N ASN A 122 -8.67 -6.25 -7.29
CA ASN A 122 -9.08 -7.64 -7.51
C ASN A 122 -10.27 -7.76 -8.47
N SER A 123 -11.26 -6.87 -8.36
CA SER A 123 -12.40 -6.82 -9.28
C SER A 123 -11.95 -6.51 -10.72
N LEU A 124 -11.07 -5.54 -10.90
CA LEU A 124 -10.51 -5.19 -12.20
C LEU A 124 -9.72 -6.37 -12.81
N LEU A 125 -8.90 -7.05 -12.00
CA LEU A 125 -8.16 -8.22 -12.44
C LEU A 125 -9.08 -9.36 -12.90
N SER A 126 -10.15 -9.63 -12.14
CA SER A 126 -11.16 -10.64 -12.51
C SER A 126 -11.86 -10.31 -13.83
N PHE A 127 -12.25 -9.05 -14.01
CA PHE A 127 -12.89 -8.55 -15.23
C PHE A 127 -11.99 -8.69 -16.46
N LEU A 128 -10.73 -8.23 -16.36
CA LEU A 128 -9.74 -8.39 -17.43
C LEU A 128 -9.48 -9.87 -17.75
N GLY A 129 -9.41 -10.72 -16.72
CA GLY A 129 -9.29 -12.17 -16.88
C GLY A 129 -10.46 -12.80 -17.64
N ALA A 130 -11.69 -12.34 -17.38
CA ALA A 130 -12.89 -12.79 -18.10
C ALA A 130 -12.86 -12.37 -19.58
N LYS A 131 -12.52 -11.10 -19.88
CA LYS A 131 -12.36 -10.60 -21.25
C LYS A 131 -11.33 -11.42 -22.04
N ILE A 132 -10.20 -11.78 -21.42
CA ILE A 132 -9.16 -12.61 -22.07
C ILE A 132 -9.69 -14.01 -22.41
N ARG A 133 -10.51 -14.61 -21.53
CA ARG A 133 -11.13 -15.92 -21.79
C ARG A 133 -12.12 -15.84 -22.95
N GLU A 134 -12.97 -14.82 -22.97
CA GLU A 134 -13.93 -14.59 -24.05
C GLU A 134 -13.22 -14.44 -25.41
N ILE A 135 -12.15 -13.65 -25.49
CA ILE A 135 -11.33 -13.50 -26.70
C ILE A 135 -10.76 -14.85 -27.15
N ARG A 136 -10.27 -15.67 -26.20
CA ARG A 136 -9.71 -16.99 -26.51
C ARG A 136 -10.79 -17.95 -27.04
N GLU A 137 -11.98 -17.92 -26.47
CA GLU A 137 -13.11 -18.75 -26.91
C GLU A 137 -13.62 -18.31 -28.29
N GLY A 138 -13.76 -17.01 -28.52
CA GLY A 138 -14.14 -16.45 -29.83
C GLY A 138 -13.15 -16.84 -30.94
N ARG A 139 -11.83 -16.82 -30.66
CA ARG A 139 -10.82 -17.31 -31.61
C ARG A 139 -10.96 -18.79 -31.94
N LYS A 140 -11.27 -19.64 -30.94
CA LYS A 140 -11.50 -21.08 -31.16
C LYS A 140 -12.70 -21.33 -32.06
N VAL A 141 -13.82 -20.65 -31.79
CA VAL A 141 -15.04 -20.74 -32.61
C VAL A 141 -14.75 -20.24 -34.03
N SER A 142 -14.13 -19.08 -34.20
CA SER A 142 -13.74 -18.55 -35.52
C SER A 142 -12.82 -19.49 -36.30
N SER A 143 -11.88 -20.18 -35.64
CA SER A 143 -11.01 -21.16 -36.28
C SER A 143 -11.74 -22.45 -36.69
N ALA A 144 -12.78 -22.85 -35.95
CA ALA A 144 -13.59 -24.04 -36.25
C ALA A 144 -14.55 -23.82 -37.44
N TYR A 145 -14.94 -22.56 -37.72
CA TYR A 145 -15.80 -22.20 -38.85
C TYR A 145 -15.03 -21.63 -40.05
N SER A 146 -13.69 -21.61 -40.02
CA SER A 146 -12.88 -21.19 -41.18
C SER A 146 -12.87 -22.29 -42.26
N PRO A 147 -13.32 -22.03 -43.50
CA PRO A 147 -13.51 -23.06 -44.54
C PRO A 147 -12.20 -23.61 -45.16
N ALA A 148 -11.04 -23.31 -44.59
CA ALA A 148 -9.75 -23.79 -45.09
C ALA A 148 -9.41 -25.24 -44.67
N ALA A 149 -10.16 -25.84 -43.74
CA ALA A 149 -9.90 -27.19 -43.26
C ALA A 149 -10.70 -28.31 -43.98
N SER A 150 -11.61 -27.97 -44.90
CA SER A 150 -12.52 -28.93 -45.55
C SER A 150 -12.38 -29.04 -47.08
N LEU A 151 -11.28 -28.54 -47.65
CA LEU A 151 -10.99 -28.65 -49.09
C LEU A 151 -9.64 -29.34 -49.33
N SER A 152 -9.58 -30.63 -49.04
CA SER A 152 -8.64 -31.53 -49.70
C SER A 152 -9.33 -32.88 -49.92
N PRO A 153 -9.76 -33.21 -51.15
CA PRO A 153 -10.14 -34.58 -51.46
C PRO A 153 -8.91 -35.48 -51.30
N PRO A 154 -9.04 -36.71 -50.79
CA PRO A 154 -7.91 -37.63 -50.70
C PRO A 154 -7.41 -37.97 -52.12
N SER A 155 -6.25 -37.46 -52.49
CA SER A 155 -5.59 -37.79 -53.76
C SER A 155 -5.06 -39.22 -53.69
N TYR A 156 -5.77 -40.16 -54.30
CA TYR A 156 -5.28 -41.51 -54.57
C TYR A 156 -4.40 -41.48 -55.83
N PHE A 157 -3.13 -41.87 -55.70
CA PHE A 157 -2.27 -42.18 -56.84
C PHE A 157 -2.31 -43.70 -57.09
N ILE A 158 -2.85 -44.10 -58.24
CA ILE A 158 -2.74 -45.48 -58.74
C ILE A 158 -1.48 -45.56 -59.61
N ASP A 159 -0.48 -46.32 -59.15
CA ASP A 159 0.69 -46.70 -59.96
C ASP A 159 0.32 -47.93 -60.81
N GLN A 160 0.12 -47.75 -62.11
CA GLN A 160 0.05 -48.85 -63.07
C GLN A 160 1.44 -49.10 -63.65
N LYS A 161 2.13 -50.11 -63.14
CA LYS A 161 3.33 -50.65 -63.79
C LYS A 161 2.95 -51.57 -64.95
N LYS A 162 3.55 -51.30 -66.11
CA LYS A 162 3.53 -52.09 -67.34
C LYS A 162 4.14 -53.48 -67.16
#